data_AF-A0A9E5U3Q6-F1
#
_entry.id   AF-A0A9E5U3Q6-F1
#
_cell.length_a   1.000
_cell.length_b   1.000
_cell.length_c   1.000
_cell.angle_alpha   90.00
_cell.angle_beta   90.00
_cell.angle_gamma   90.00
#
_symmetry.space_group_name_H-M   'P 1'
#
loop_
_entity.id
_entity.type
_entity.pdbx_description
1 polymer ?
#
loop_
_entity_poly.entity_id
_entity_poly.type
_entity_poly.pdbx_seq_one_letter_code
_entity_poly.pdbx_strand_id
1 'polypeptide(L)' 'MISELWLSILLSAALVWIASAIVWMVLPRHKKDWKGLPDEEAVRNALKAQNAGPGQYRVPWAQGSQAMKTPR' A
#
# COMPACT_ATOMS: atom_id res chain seq x y z
N MET A 1 -11.26 40.84 9.17
CA MET A 1 -11.37 40.35 7.78
C MET A 1 -10.81 38.93 7.67
N ILE A 2 -11.07 38.16 6.60
CA ILE A 2 -10.51 36.79 6.44
C ILE A 2 -8.97 36.77 6.50
N SER A 3 -8.34 37.90 6.19
CA SER A 3 -6.89 38.09 6.24
C SER A 3 -6.26 37.82 7.61
N GLU A 4 -6.97 38.08 8.71
CA GLU A 4 -6.46 37.87 10.08
C GLU A 4 -6.39 36.38 10.47
N LEU A 5 -7.10 35.51 9.75
CA LEU A 5 -7.18 34.08 10.05
C LEU A 5 -6.13 33.25 9.31
N TRP A 6 -5.35 33.83 8.39
CA TRP A 6 -4.40 33.09 7.56
C TRP A 6 -3.36 32.31 8.38
N LEU A 7 -2.84 32.90 9.45
CA LEU A 7 -1.89 32.22 10.32
C LEU A 7 -2.51 30.94 10.92
N SER A 8 -3.72 31.05 11.45
CA SER A 8 -4.45 29.92 12.02
C SER A 8 -4.80 28.87 10.96
N ILE A 9 -5.24 29.29 9.77
CA ILE A 9 -5.58 28.38 8.66
C ILE A 9 -4.35 27.57 8.23
N LEU A 10 -3.22 28.24 7.98
CA LEU A 10 -2.00 27.57 7.53
C LEU A 10 -1.44 26.64 8.61
N LEU A 11 -1.46 27.07 9.87
CA LEU A 11 -1.01 26.25 10.99
C LEU A 11 -1.88 24.99 11.13
N SER A 12 -3.21 25.13 11.14
CA SER A 12 -4.12 23.99 11.20
C SER A 12 -3.97 23.06 10.00
N ALA A 13 -3.85 23.61 8.79
CA ALA A 13 -3.65 22.82 7.58
C ALA A 13 -2.35 22.00 7.64
N ALA A 14 -1.24 22.61 8.07
CA ALA A 14 0.04 21.93 8.23
C ALA A 14 -0.06 20.79 9.26
N LEU A 15 -0.68 21.05 10.42
CA LEU A 15 -0.85 20.04 11.47
C LEU A 15 -1.71 18.86 11.03
N VAL A 16 -2.86 19.12 10.39
CA VAL A 16 -3.74 18.05 9.88
C VAL A 16 -3.07 17.27 8.76
N TRP A 17 -2.31 17.94 7.89
CA TRP A 17 -1.55 17.28 6.83
C TRP A 17 -0.48 16.34 7.40
N ILE A 18 0.31 16.78 8.39
CA ILE A 18 1.30 15.94 9.07
C ILE A 18 0.61 14.76 9.77
N ALA A 19 -0.45 15.01 10.53
CA ALA A 19 -1.19 13.96 11.22
C ALA A 19 -1.75 12.92 10.23
N SER A 20 -2.32 13.37 9.11
CA SER A 20 -2.79 12.51 8.02
C SER A 20 -1.63 11.68 7.45
N ALA A 21 -0.49 12.29 7.13
CA ALA A 21 0.66 11.59 6.58
C ALA A 21 1.17 10.50 7.53
N ILE A 22 1.28 10.80 8.84
CA ILE A 22 1.65 9.82 9.85
C ILE A 22 0.63 8.68 9.90
N VAL A 23 -0.67 9.01 9.89
CA VAL A 23 -1.73 8.00 9.94
C VAL A 23 -1.66 7.06 8.74
N TRP A 24 -1.44 7.58 7.54
CA TRP A 24 -1.36 6.77 6.32
C TRP A 24 -0.07 5.93 6.23
N MET A 25 1.05 6.43 6.72
CA MET A 25 2.34 5.72 6.63
C MET A 25 2.59 4.73 7.76
N VAL A 26 2.18 5.06 8.98
CA VAL A 26 2.56 4.30 10.19
C VAL A 26 1.52 3.27 10.58
N LEU A 27 0.22 3.57 10.40
CA LEU A 27 -0.80 2.62 10.84
C LEU A 27 -0.86 1.43 9.88
N PRO A 28 -0.87 0.18 10.41
CA PRO A 28 -0.90 -1.03 9.60
C PRO A 28 -2.28 -1.34 8.99
N ARG A 29 -3.09 -0.33 8.65
CA ARG A 29 -4.48 -0.48 8.21
C ARG A 29 -4.62 -1.46 7.04
N HIS A 30 -3.69 -1.41 6.09
CA HIS A 30 -3.70 -2.27 4.91
C HIS A 30 -3.01 -3.63 5.09
N LYS A 31 -2.39 -3.93 6.25
CA LYS A 31 -1.69 -5.21 6.43
C LYS A 31 -2.63 -6.42 6.34
N LYS A 32 -3.92 -6.24 6.63
CA LYS A 32 -4.94 -7.31 6.56
C LYS A 32 -5.60 -7.43 5.19
N ASP A 33 -5.48 -6.40 4.36
CA ASP A 33 -6.09 -6.34 3.02
C ASP A 33 -5.35 -7.24 2.02
N TRP A 34 -4.09 -7.56 2.32
CA TRP A 34 -3.22 -8.37 1.47
C TRP A 34 -2.81 -9.64 2.21
N LYS A 35 -3.22 -10.79 1.70
CA LYS A 35 -2.81 -12.10 2.20
C LYS A 35 -2.40 -13.00 1.04
N GLY A 36 -1.48 -13.92 1.30
CA GLY A 36 -1.11 -14.95 0.35
C GLY A 36 -2.26 -15.91 0.09
N LEU A 37 -2.22 -16.54 -1.08
CA LEU A 37 -3.18 -17.58 -1.44
C LEU A 37 -2.79 -18.90 -0.77
N PRO A 38 -3.76 -19.75 -0.36
CA PRO A 38 -3.45 -21.06 0.26
C PRO A 38 -2.59 -21.96 -0.62
N ASP A 39 -2.84 -21.98 -1.94
CA ASP A 39 -2.04 -22.67 -2.96
C ASP A 39 -1.66 -21.70 -4.07
N GLU A 40 -0.68 -20.85 -3.78
CA GLU A 40 -0.21 -19.81 -4.69
C GLU A 40 0.53 -20.39 -5.91
N GLU A 41 1.11 -21.58 -5.78
CA GLU A 41 1.84 -22.24 -6.86
C GLU A 41 0.91 -22.75 -7.96
N ALA A 42 -0.21 -23.39 -7.59
CA ALA A 42 -1.23 -23.81 -8.55
C ALA A 42 -1.77 -22.60 -9.34
N VAL A 43 -2.06 -21.49 -8.65
CA VAL A 43 -2.54 -20.25 -9.29
C VAL A 43 -1.49 -19.67 -10.22
N ARG A 44 -0.23 -19.64 -9.81
CA ARG A 44 0.89 -19.17 -10.65
C ARG A 44 1.05 -20.03 -11.90
N ASN A 45 0.90 -21.35 -11.80
CA ASN A 45 0.96 -22.25 -12.95
C ASN A 45 -0.20 -22.02 -13.92
N ALA A 46 -1.41 -21.80 -13.42
CA ALA A 46 -2.56 -21.44 -14.24
C ALA A 46 -2.38 -20.10 -14.97
N LEU A 47 -1.85 -19.08 -14.29
CA LEU A 47 -1.56 -17.77 -14.89
C LEU A 47 -0.50 -17.87 -15.99
N LYS A 48 0.56 -18.67 -15.77
CA LYS A 48 1.58 -18.96 -16.78
C LYS A 48 0.99 -19.65 -18.00
N ALA A 49 0.12 -20.65 -17.80
CA ALA A 49 -0.54 -21.36 -18.90
C ALA A 49 -1.39 -20.43 -19.78
N GLN A 50 -1.93 -19.35 -19.21
CA GLN A 50 -2.72 -18.35 -19.93
C GLN A 50 -1.88 -17.22 -20.55
N ASN A 51 -0.55 -17.25 -20.45
CA ASN A 51 0.33 -16.15 -20.84
C ASN A 51 -0.11 -14.80 -20.25
N ALA A 52 -0.54 -14.80 -18.98
CA ALA A 52 -1.03 -13.60 -18.31
C ALA A 52 0.04 -12.49 -18.33
N GLY A 53 -0.32 -11.33 -18.87
CA GLY A 53 0.59 -10.20 -19.05
C GLY A 53 0.81 -9.39 -17.78
N PRO A 54 1.81 -8.48 -17.77
CA PRO A 54 2.01 -7.53 -16.69
C PRO A 54 0.74 -6.74 -16.36
N GLY A 55 0.47 -6.52 -15.08
CA GLY A 55 -0.70 -5.79 -14.60
C GLY A 55 -1.98 -6.62 -14.42
N GLN A 56 -2.00 -7.88 -14.85
CA GLN A 56 -3.18 -8.75 -14.69
C GLN A 56 -3.21 -9.51 -13.35
N TYR A 57 -2.08 -9.65 -12.67
CA TYR A 57 -1.97 -10.41 -11.42
C TYR A 57 -0.96 -9.79 -10.44
N ARG A 58 -1.10 -10.13 -9.15
CA ARG A 58 -0.15 -9.80 -8.08
C ARG A 58 0.20 -11.05 -7.27
N VAL A 59 1.08 -11.87 -7.82
CA VAL A 59 1.76 -13.01 -7.17
C VAL A 59 3.23 -13.01 -7.64
N PRO A 60 4.19 -13.47 -6.84
CA PRO A 60 4.01 -14.10 -5.54
C PRO A 60 3.72 -13.11 -4.39
N TRP A 61 3.00 -13.55 -3.36
CA TRP A 61 2.79 -12.74 -2.17
C TRP A 61 4.10 -12.64 -1.37
N ALA A 62 4.56 -11.40 -1.18
CA ALA A 62 5.72 -11.12 -0.35
C ALA A 62 5.32 -11.03 1.13
N GLN A 63 5.82 -11.96 1.94
CA GLN A 63 5.69 -11.98 3.41
C GLN A 63 6.50 -10.86 4.07
N GLY A 64 6.10 -9.61 3.83
CA GLY A 64 6.74 -8.43 4.36
C GLY A 64 7.93 -7.92 3.54
N SER A 65 8.55 -6.85 4.03
CA SER A 65 9.55 -6.06 3.31
C SER A 65 10.85 -6.82 3.00
N GLN A 66 11.21 -7.82 3.81
CA GLN A 66 12.40 -8.63 3.54
C GLN A 66 12.17 -9.59 2.37
N ALA A 67 10.99 -10.19 2.28
CA ALA A 67 10.65 -11.08 1.16
C ALA A 67 10.59 -10.34 -0.19
N MET A 68 10.30 -9.04 -0.19
CA MET A 68 10.31 -8.20 -1.40
C MET A 68 11.70 -7.99 -2.01
N LYS A 69 12.78 -8.21 -1.23
CA LYS A 69 14.16 -8.03 -1.71
C LYS A 69 14.71 -9.25 -2.44
N THR A 70 14.02 -10.39 -2.36
CA THR A 70 14.44 -11.64 -2.98
C THR A 70 13.56 -11.91 -4.18
N PRO A 71 14.10 -11.92 -5.41
CA PRO A 71 13.36 -12.38 -6.58
C PRO A 71 12.95 -13.85 -6.38
N ARG A 72 11.69 -14.18 -6.66
CA ARG A 72 11.15 -15.55 -6.61
C ARG A 72 10.32 -15.87 -7.84
#